data_AF-A0A8W8MEE5-F1
#
_entry.id   AF-A0A8W8MEE5-F1
#
_cell.length_a   1.000
_cell.length_b   1.000
_cell.length_c   1.000
_cell.angle_alpha   90.00
_cell.angle_beta   90.00
_cell.angle_gamma   90.00
#
_symmetry.space_group_name_H-M   'P 1'
#
loop_
_entity.id
_entity.type
_entity.pdbx_description
1 polymer ?
#
loop_
_entity_poly.entity_id
_entity_poly.type
_entity_poly.pdbx_seq_one_letter_code
_entity_poly.pdbx_strand_id
1 'polypeptide(L)'
;MVGSGIFEGGRRGTVGLRDVLQFATGATEEPVLGFVLHPSIEFVESTPGTSFIPTASTCTNTLKIPRPSAEIPLPQEEDLFSYYDYAFSNAYFGLM
;
A
#
# COMPACT_ATOMS: atom_id res chain seq x y z
N MET A 1 -17.14 -6.72 28.47
CA MET A 1 -17.19 -5.31 28.05
C MET A 1 -15.77 -4.76 28.10
N VAL A 2 -15.03 -4.88 27.00
CA VAL A 2 -13.87 -4.04 26.69
C VAL A 2 -13.93 -3.86 25.18
N GLY A 3 -14.39 -2.68 24.77
CA GLY A 3 -14.41 -2.28 23.37
C GLY A 3 -13.02 -1.79 23.00
N SER A 4 -12.35 -2.51 22.12
CA SER A 4 -11.11 -2.07 21.49
C SER A 4 -11.50 -1.23 20.28
N GLY A 5 -11.22 0.07 20.36
CA GLY A 5 -11.67 1.08 19.41
C GLY A 5 -11.28 0.77 17.97
N ILE A 6 -12.29 0.75 17.11
CA ILE A 6 -12.17 0.83 15.65
C ILE A 6 -11.76 2.26 15.29
N PHE A 7 -10.63 2.42 14.60
CA PHE A 7 -10.29 3.68 13.96
C PHE A 7 -11.18 3.83 12.72
N GLU A 8 -12.26 4.58 12.85
CA GLU A 8 -13.19 4.88 11.76
C GLU A 8 -12.68 6.07 10.93
N GLY A 9 -12.22 5.77 9.71
CA GLY A 9 -11.91 6.74 8.66
C GLY A 9 -12.17 6.13 7.28
N GLY A 10 -13.45 6.08 6.86
CA GLY A 10 -13.86 5.68 5.50
C GLY A 10 -13.92 4.16 5.27
N ARG A 11 -15.14 3.62 5.23
CA ARG A 11 -15.44 2.18 5.13
C ARG A 11 -14.93 1.53 3.81
N ARG A 12 -13.71 0.96 3.84
CA ARG A 12 -13.29 -0.20 3.02
C ARG A 12 -12.81 -1.28 3.98
N GLY A 13 -13.70 -2.21 4.33
CA GLY A 13 -13.59 -3.08 5.52
C GLY A 13 -12.61 -4.26 5.43
N THR A 14 -11.71 -4.31 4.44
CA THR A 14 -10.84 -5.47 4.21
C THR A 14 -9.36 -5.21 4.45
N VAL A 15 -8.88 -3.97 4.29
CA VAL A 15 -7.45 -3.62 4.38
C VAL A 15 -7.23 -2.64 5.52
N GLY A 16 -6.35 -3.02 6.45
CA GLY A 16 -5.89 -2.17 7.55
C GLY A 16 -4.42 -1.80 7.44
N LEU A 17 -3.95 -1.00 8.40
CA LEU A 17 -2.55 -0.59 8.47
C LEU A 17 -1.58 -1.79 8.52
N ARG A 18 -1.98 -2.88 9.20
CA ARG A 18 -1.18 -4.11 9.28
C ARG A 18 -0.86 -4.70 7.91
N ASP A 19 -1.81 -4.62 6.97
CA ASP A 19 -1.70 -5.21 5.64
C ASP A 19 -0.79 -4.34 4.77
N VAL A 20 -0.92 -3.02 4.90
CA VAL A 20 -0.01 -2.05 4.27
C VAL A 20 1.42 -2.20 4.79
N LEU A 21 1.60 -2.35 6.11
CA LEU A 21 2.92 -2.58 6.71
C LEU A 21 3.52 -3.91 6.25
N GLN A 22 2.72 -4.97 6.24
CA GLN A 22 3.18 -6.29 5.78
C GLN A 22 3.58 -6.23 4.30
N PHE A 23 2.80 -5.54 3.47
CA PHE A 23 3.10 -5.34 2.05
C PHE A 23 4.39 -4.52 1.84
N ALA A 24 4.56 -3.41 2.56
CA ALA A 24 5.67 -2.49 2.36
C ALA A 24 6.99 -2.94 3.01
N THR A 25 6.90 -3.63 4.15
CA THR A 25 8.05 -3.91 5.03
C THR A 25 8.25 -5.39 5.34
N GLY A 26 7.27 -6.24 5.03
CA GLY A 26 7.24 -7.64 5.43
C GLY A 26 6.84 -7.87 6.89
N ALA A 27 6.66 -6.82 7.70
CA ALA A 27 6.24 -6.90 9.10
C ALA A 27 4.80 -6.38 9.27
N THR A 28 3.99 -7.04 10.11
CA THR A 28 2.61 -6.63 10.40
C THR A 28 2.51 -5.48 11.39
N GLU A 29 3.60 -5.14 12.07
CA GLU A 29 3.74 -4.07 13.04
C GLU A 29 5.19 -3.56 13.09
N GLU A 30 5.41 -2.42 13.74
CA GLU A 30 6.75 -1.89 13.94
C GLU A 30 7.55 -2.75 14.92
N PRO A 31 8.82 -3.11 14.63
CA PRO A 31 9.67 -3.85 15.57
C PRO A 31 9.87 -3.08 16.88
N VAL A 32 10.13 -3.78 17.98
CA VAL A 32 10.33 -3.17 19.32
C VAL A 32 11.45 -2.12 19.35
N LEU A 33 12.47 -2.28 18.49
CA LEU A 33 13.59 -1.34 18.35
C LEU A 33 13.43 -0.40 17.14
N GLY A 34 12.26 -0.40 16.50
CA GLY A 34 12.01 0.29 15.25
C GLY A 34 12.63 -0.41 14.04
N PHE A 35 12.38 0.14 12.85
CA PHE A 35 13.02 -0.32 11.62
C PHE A 35 14.43 0.27 11.48
N VAL A 36 15.40 -0.57 11.14
CA VAL A 36 16.77 -0.12 10.80
C VAL A 36 16.76 0.77 9.55
N LEU A 37 15.94 0.40 8.56
CA LEU A 37 15.65 1.22 7.38
C LEU A 37 14.25 1.81 7.55
N HIS A 38 14.15 3.12 7.71
CA HIS A 38 12.86 3.76 7.90
C HIS A 38 11.95 3.54 6.68
N PRO A 39 10.67 3.15 6.91
CA PRO A 39 9.71 3.03 5.83
C PRO A 39 9.54 4.35 5.06
N SER A 40 9.38 4.24 3.74
CA SER A 40 9.26 5.38 2.85
C SER A 40 8.19 5.16 1.78
N ILE A 41 7.63 6.26 1.28
CA ILE A 41 6.69 6.24 0.14
C ILE A 41 7.34 6.96 -1.03
N GLU A 42 7.38 6.29 -2.18
CA GLU A 42 7.87 6.82 -3.44
C GLU A 42 6.72 6.93 -4.44
N PHE A 43 6.54 8.13 -5.02
CA PHE A 43 5.54 8.33 -6.07
C PHE A 43 6.18 8.13 -7.44
N VAL A 44 5.80 7.05 -8.12
CA VAL A 44 6.38 6.65 -9.41
C VAL A 44 5.45 7.11 -10.53
N GLU A 45 5.98 7.78 -11.54
CA GLU A 45 5.17 8.23 -12.67
C GLU A 45 4.64 7.05 -13.50
N SER A 46 3.32 7.04 -13.77
CA SER A 46 2.70 6.03 -14.62
C SER A 46 3.16 6.18 -16.08
N THR A 47 3.60 5.08 -16.70
CA THR A 47 3.95 4.99 -18.12
C THR A 47 2.91 4.17 -18.89
N PRO A 48 2.81 4.34 -20.22
CA PRO A 48 1.85 3.56 -21.02
C PRO A 48 2.04 2.06 -20.82
N GLY A 49 0.97 1.34 -20.47
CA GLY A 49 1.00 -0.09 -20.18
C GLY A 49 1.27 -0.46 -18.72
N THR A 50 1.46 0.50 -17.82
CA THR A 50 1.52 0.26 -16.37
C THR A 50 0.15 0.43 -15.71
N SER A 51 -0.10 -0.34 -14.65
CA SER A 51 -1.30 -0.20 -13.83
C SER A 51 -1.05 0.74 -12.65
N PHE A 52 -2.11 1.28 -12.04
CA PHE A 52 -2.03 2.05 -10.79
C PHE A 52 -1.95 1.16 -9.54
N ILE A 53 -1.52 -0.10 -9.69
CA ILE A 53 -1.36 -1.06 -8.60
C ILE A 53 -0.07 -0.71 -7.84
N PRO A 54 -0.14 -0.43 -6.52
CA PRO A 54 1.04 -0.21 -5.70
C PRO A 54 2.01 -1.40 -5.76
N THR A 55 3.29 -1.11 -5.64
CA THR A 55 4.34 -2.13 -5.50
C THR A 55 5.21 -1.80 -4.28
N ALA A 56 6.01 -2.75 -3.81
CA ALA A 56 6.90 -2.51 -2.69
C ALA A 56 8.29 -3.09 -2.93
N SER A 57 9.28 -2.43 -2.35
CA SER A 57 10.63 -2.95 -2.17
C SER A 57 10.83 -3.22 -0.69
N THR A 58 10.48 -4.43 -0.24
CA THR A 58 10.50 -4.80 1.18
C THR A 58 11.90 -4.77 1.78
N CYS A 59 12.94 -5.03 0.98
CA CYS A 59 14.34 -4.91 1.41
C CYS A 59 14.72 -3.48 1.82
N THR A 60 13.99 -2.47 1.33
CA THR A 60 14.23 -1.05 1.62
C THR A 60 13.06 -0.39 2.35
N ASN A 61 12.04 -1.17 2.74
CA ASN A 61 10.79 -0.68 3.32
C ASN A 61 10.14 0.45 2.49
N THR A 62 10.22 0.36 1.15
CA THR A 62 9.73 1.41 0.25
C THR A 62 8.43 0.97 -0.42
N LEU A 63 7.34 1.69 -0.14
CA LEU A 63 6.07 1.58 -0.84
C LEU A 63 6.10 2.49 -2.07
N LYS A 64 5.87 1.92 -3.26
CA LYS A 64 5.83 2.64 -4.52
C LYS A 64 4.39 2.80 -4.98
N ILE A 65 3.93 4.04 -5.04
CA ILE A 65 2.57 4.40 -5.45
C ILE A 65 2.63 5.05 -6.83
N PRO A 66 1.97 4.46 -7.85
CA PRO A 66 1.85 5.10 -9.15
C PRO A 66 1.10 6.44 -9.04
N ARG A 67 1.68 7.50 -9.62
CA ARG A 67 1.10 8.83 -9.76
C ARG A 67 0.77 9.09 -11.24
N PRO A 68 -0.21 9.96 -11.54
CA PRO A 68 -0.53 10.28 -12.93
C PRO A 68 0.64 11.00 -13.61
N SER A 69 0.63 10.95 -14.93
CA SER A 69 1.56 11.69 -15.80
C SER A 69 0.79 12.70 -16.65
N ALA A 70 1.50 13.45 -17.51
CA ALA A 70 0.86 14.38 -18.44
C ALA A 70 -0.08 13.69 -19.43
N GLU A 71 0.17 12.42 -19.74
CA GLU A 71 -0.57 11.65 -20.75
C GLU A 71 -1.56 10.65 -20.13
N ILE A 72 -1.33 10.26 -18.87
CA ILE A 72 -2.11 9.24 -18.19
C ILE A 72 -2.79 9.87 -16.97
N PRO A 73 -4.12 10.11 -17.04
CA PRO A 73 -4.86 10.67 -15.92
C PRO A 73 -4.97 9.64 -14.78
N LEU A 74 -5.21 10.15 -13.58
CA LEU A 74 -5.52 9.31 -12.44
C LEU A 74 -6.85 8.59 -12.70
N PRO A 75 -6.98 7.29 -12.38
CA PRO A 75 -8.26 6.59 -12.42
C PRO A 75 -9.29 7.24 -11.49
N GLN A 76 -10.56 6.86 -11.66
CA GLN A 76 -11.59 7.26 -10.70
C GLN A 76 -11.25 6.73 -9.30
N GLU A 77 -11.71 7.43 -8.27
CA GLU A 77 -11.41 7.10 -6.88
C GLU A 77 -11.76 5.65 -6.54
N GLU A 78 -12.92 5.18 -7.00
CA GLU A 78 -13.38 3.81 -6.78
C GLU A 78 -12.41 2.76 -7.32
N ASP A 79 -11.97 2.93 -8.58
CA ASP A 79 -11.02 2.07 -9.27
C ASP A 79 -9.64 2.13 -8.63
N LEU A 80 -9.16 3.35 -8.34
CA LEU A 80 -7.84 3.59 -7.76
C LEU A 80 -7.70 2.83 -6.43
N PHE A 81 -8.66 3.03 -5.53
CA PHE A 81 -8.62 2.33 -4.26
C PHE A 81 -8.94 0.84 -4.42
N SER A 82 -9.64 0.39 -5.47
CA SER A 82 -9.79 -1.06 -5.74
C SER A 82 -8.44 -1.72 -6.08
N TYR A 83 -7.55 -1.01 -6.79
CA TYR A 83 -6.19 -1.47 -7.02
C TYR A 83 -5.36 -1.52 -5.74
N TYR A 84 -5.61 -0.59 -4.81
CA TYR A 84 -4.94 -0.55 -3.52
C TYR A 84 -5.41 -1.71 -2.63
N ASP A 85 -6.73 -1.93 -2.57
CA ASP A 85 -7.30 -3.06 -1.87
C ASP A 85 -6.76 -4.38 -2.44
N TYR A 86 -6.68 -4.49 -3.77
CA TYR A 86 -6.08 -5.65 -4.44
C TYR A 86 -4.60 -5.84 -4.06
N ALA A 87 -3.79 -4.77 -4.08
CA ALA A 87 -2.38 -4.88 -3.72
C ALA A 87 -2.19 -5.28 -2.25
N PHE A 88 -2.87 -4.60 -1.33
CA PHE A 88 -2.67 -4.76 0.10
C PHE A 88 -3.37 -6.00 0.68
N SER A 89 -4.41 -6.53 0.02
CA SER A 89 -5.03 -7.80 0.43
C SER A 89 -4.15 -9.02 0.11
N ASN A 90 -3.17 -8.86 -0.79
CA ASN A 90 -2.27 -9.93 -1.17
C ASN A 90 -1.00 -9.91 -0.30
N ALA A 91 -1.00 -10.74 0.76
CA ALA A 91 0.18 -10.99 1.59
C ALA A 91 1.28 -11.80 0.87
N TYR A 92 1.05 -12.22 -0.37
CA TYR A 92 2.01 -12.99 -1.16
C TYR A 92 2.90 -12.06 -2.00
N PHE A 93 4.20 -12.14 -1.73
CA PHE A 93 5.28 -11.47 -2.45
C PHE A 93 5.20 -11.73 -3.96
N GLY A 94 4.74 -10.74 -4.72
CA GLY A 94 4.95 -10.63 -6.16
C GLY A 94 4.26 -11.71 -7.01
N LEU A 95 3.12 -11.36 -7.61
CA LEU A 95 2.87 -11.88 -8.96
C LEU A 95 3.85 -11.14 -9.88
N MET A 96 4.98 -11.79 -10.13
CA MET A 96 5.98 -11.44 -11.13
C MET A 96 5.37 -11.52 -12.54
#